data_AF-B9JP80-F1
#
_entry.id   AF-B9JP80-F1
#
_cell.length_a   1.000
_cell.length_b   1.000
_cell.length_c   1.000
_cell.angle_alpha   90.00
_cell.angle_beta   90.00
_cell.angle_gamma   90.00
#
_symmetry.space_group_name_H-M   'P 1'
#
loop_
_entity.id
_entity.type
_entity.pdbx_description
1 polymer ?
#
loop_
_entity_poly.entity_id
_entity_poly.type
_entity_poly.pdbx_seq_one_letter_code
_entity_poly.pdbx_strand_id
1 'polypeptide(L)'
;MHTPWGSAQHSTTYAEGIEFHSTASHGGFKLSADRNRIVHPLLRADDAFYEEDCAWAAMALTFPELFTSFEKRCASETLKDWEPDAWEAIFATVLAHGESHVKDRRAFELEHASDWIVISALRSDHHPGMTEVIATRAGRRDHGGEERRFLVPSPEYEAGRFGFVIDEARHAAYDGPSSFASWTGRAAA
;
A
#
# COMPACT_ATOMS: atom_id res chain seq x y z
N MET A 1 17.91 12.41 19.87
CA MET A 1 18.15 11.95 18.48
C MET A 1 16.99 12.44 17.62
N HIS A 2 17.26 13.01 16.44
CA HIS A 2 16.22 13.28 15.45
C HIS A 2 16.18 12.14 14.44
N THR A 3 15.00 11.58 14.21
CA THR A 3 14.73 10.51 13.25
C THR A 3 13.80 11.04 12.15
N PRO A 4 13.65 10.33 11.02
CA PRO A 4 12.66 10.68 9.99
C PRO A 4 11.22 10.77 10.52
N TRP A 5 10.91 10.08 11.62
CA TRP A 5 9.59 10.06 12.27
C TRP A 5 9.45 11.09 13.40
N GLY A 6 10.43 11.99 13.56
CA GLY A 6 10.44 13.00 14.61
C GLY A 6 11.48 12.74 15.70
N SER A 7 11.29 13.36 16.86
CA SER A 7 12.20 13.20 18.00
C SER A 7 11.97 11.85 18.68
N ALA A 8 13.04 11.06 18.80
CA ALA A 8 12.96 9.76 19.47
C ALA A 8 12.60 9.93 20.95
N GLN A 9 11.63 9.15 21.41
CA GLN A 9 11.23 9.04 22.82
C GLN A 9 11.99 7.91 23.52
N HIS A 10 12.24 6.82 22.81
CA HIS A 10 13.09 5.73 23.27
C HIS A 10 14.17 5.43 22.24
N SER A 11 15.31 4.97 22.73
CA SER A 11 16.42 4.51 21.90
C SER A 11 17.09 3.33 22.59
N THR A 12 17.23 2.23 21.87
CA THR A 12 17.83 0.99 22.36
C THR A 12 18.98 0.62 21.45
N THR A 13 20.16 0.37 22.01
CA THR A 13 21.22 -0.30 21.26
C THR A 13 20.80 -1.75 21.03
N TYR A 14 20.59 -2.11 19.77
CA TYR A 14 20.13 -3.44 19.38
C TYR A 14 21.34 -4.37 19.14
N ALA A 15 22.36 -3.85 18.45
CA ALA A 15 23.66 -4.48 18.27
C ALA A 15 24.73 -3.42 17.99
N GLU A 16 26.00 -3.82 17.87
CA GLU A 16 27.07 -2.87 17.53
C GLU A 16 26.82 -2.19 16.16
N GLY A 17 26.61 -0.87 16.21
CA GLY A 17 26.29 -0.06 15.03
C GLY A 17 24.84 -0.20 14.56
N ILE A 18 23.94 -0.73 15.40
CA ILE A 18 22.51 -0.89 15.12
C ILE A 18 21.71 -0.40 16.32
N GLU A 19 20.96 0.68 16.12
CA GLU A 19 20.10 1.27 17.15
C GLU A 19 18.65 1.18 16.70
N PHE A 20 17.75 0.92 17.64
CA PHE A 20 16.32 1.05 17.43
C PHE A 20 15.83 2.34 18.09
N HIS A 21 15.06 3.13 17.38
CA HIS A 21 14.43 4.35 17.89
C HIS A 21 12.93 4.25 17.72
N SER A 22 12.18 4.69 18.74
CA SER A 22 10.73 4.82 18.65
C SER A 22 10.25 6.20 19.05
N THR A 23 9.14 6.58 18.46
CA THR A 23 8.35 7.78 18.72
C THR A 23 6.93 7.37 19.13
N ALA A 24 6.05 8.34 19.35
CA ALA A 24 4.67 8.05 19.73
C ALA A 24 3.85 7.39 18.60
N SER A 25 4.30 7.51 17.35
CA SER A 25 3.57 7.05 16.16
C SER A 25 4.29 5.96 15.38
N HIS A 26 5.62 5.95 15.37
CA HIS A 26 6.45 5.08 14.54
C HIS A 26 7.79 4.82 15.20
N GLY A 27 8.50 3.82 14.69
CA GLY A 27 9.87 3.52 15.02
C GLY A 27 10.62 2.88 13.87
N GLY A 28 11.84 2.47 14.18
CA GLY A 28 12.68 1.77 13.24
C GLY A 28 14.13 1.77 13.66
N PHE A 29 14.93 1.15 12.82
CA PHE A 29 16.34 0.97 13.05
C PHE A 29 17.17 2.05 12.37
N LYS A 30 18.26 2.41 13.00
CA LYS A 30 19.32 3.24 12.45
C LYS A 30 20.60 2.43 12.41
N LEU A 31 21.14 2.27 11.20
CA LEU A 31 22.44 1.66 11.00
C LEU A 31 23.56 2.70 11.02
N SER A 32 24.71 2.32 11.57
CA SER A 32 25.97 3.02 11.33
C SER A 32 26.33 2.96 9.84
N ALA A 33 27.16 3.89 9.36
CA ALA A 33 27.57 3.92 7.96
C ALA A 33 28.25 2.61 7.52
N ASP A 34 29.02 1.97 8.41
CA ASP A 34 29.67 0.69 8.12
C ASP A 34 28.67 -0.45 8.01
N ARG A 35 27.68 -0.52 8.92
CA ARG A 35 26.61 -1.53 8.85
C ARG A 35 25.72 -1.33 7.62
N ASN A 36 25.38 -0.08 7.30
CA ASN A 36 24.54 0.23 6.14
C ASN A 36 25.19 -0.20 4.81
N ARG A 37 26.53 -0.16 4.72
CA ARG A 37 27.27 -0.61 3.54
C ARG A 37 27.20 -2.12 3.30
N ILE A 38 26.78 -2.91 4.28
CA ILE A 38 26.60 -4.36 4.15
C ILE A 38 25.23 -4.68 3.53
N VAL A 39 24.21 -3.85 3.77
CA VAL A 39 22.86 -4.04 3.22
C VAL A 39 22.90 -4.11 1.70
N HIS A 40 22.18 -5.05 1.10
CA HIS A 40 22.15 -5.24 -0.35
C HIS A 40 21.80 -3.92 -1.06
N PRO A 41 22.49 -3.50 -2.13
CA PRO A 41 22.28 -2.20 -2.75
C PRO A 41 20.82 -1.91 -3.16
N LEU A 42 20.08 -2.93 -3.58
CA LEU A 42 18.66 -2.79 -3.96
C LEU A 42 17.71 -2.52 -2.79
N LEU A 43 18.14 -2.75 -1.55
CA LEU A 43 17.33 -2.58 -0.33
C LEU A 43 17.94 -1.55 0.64
N ARG A 44 19.02 -0.89 0.25
CA ARG A 44 19.79 -0.02 1.13
C ARG A 44 19.14 1.36 1.21
N ALA A 45 18.81 1.79 2.41
CA ALA A 45 18.36 3.16 2.67
C ALA A 45 19.54 4.14 2.62
N ASP A 46 19.37 5.25 1.89
CA ASP A 46 20.40 6.31 1.75
C ASP A 46 20.71 7.00 3.08
N ASP A 47 19.68 7.23 3.88
CA ASP A 47 19.78 7.84 5.20
C ASP A 47 20.07 6.81 6.32
N ALA A 48 20.20 5.53 5.96
CA ALA A 48 20.39 4.38 6.85
C ALA A 48 19.32 4.23 7.95
N PHE A 49 18.12 4.80 7.77
CA PHE A 49 16.96 4.53 8.59
C PHE A 49 16.06 3.48 7.93
N TYR A 50 15.63 2.51 8.73
CA TYR A 50 14.79 1.40 8.30
C TYR A 50 13.55 1.34 9.20
N GLU A 51 12.43 1.81 8.66
CA GLU A 51 11.12 1.85 9.29
C GLU A 51 10.63 0.45 9.74
N GLU A 52 9.94 0.40 10.88
CA GLU A 52 9.59 -0.83 11.61
C GLU A 52 8.46 -1.67 11.00
N ASP A 53 7.59 -1.09 10.18
CA ASP A 53 6.50 -1.82 9.50
C ASP A 53 6.97 -2.48 8.19
N CYS A 54 7.96 -1.87 7.52
CA CYS A 54 8.40 -2.29 6.19
C CYS A 54 9.92 -2.47 6.08
N ALA A 55 10.68 -1.37 6.16
CA ALA A 55 12.05 -1.36 5.68
C ALA A 55 13.01 -2.19 6.54
N TRP A 56 12.69 -2.44 7.82
CA TRP A 56 13.46 -3.34 8.70
C TRP A 56 13.65 -4.74 8.10
N ALA A 57 12.77 -5.18 7.19
CA ALA A 57 12.88 -6.48 6.54
C ALA A 57 14.22 -6.64 5.77
N ALA A 58 14.77 -5.54 5.24
CA ALA A 58 16.11 -5.51 4.63
C ALA A 58 17.21 -5.84 5.66
N MET A 59 17.03 -5.43 6.92
CA MET A 59 17.97 -5.75 8.00
C MET A 59 17.89 -7.21 8.41
N ALA A 60 16.69 -7.78 8.49
CA ALA A 60 16.52 -9.20 8.79
C ALA A 60 17.13 -10.11 7.72
N LEU A 61 17.14 -9.65 6.47
CA LEU A 61 17.87 -10.31 5.39
C LEU A 61 19.39 -10.15 5.53
N THR A 62 19.87 -8.97 5.93
CA THR A 62 21.30 -8.63 5.99
C THR A 62 22.00 -9.19 7.23
N PHE A 63 21.32 -9.20 8.37
CA PHE A 63 21.84 -9.59 9.69
C PHE A 63 20.94 -10.67 10.33
N PRO A 64 20.75 -11.84 9.68
CA PRO A 64 19.76 -12.85 10.07
C PRO A 64 20.01 -13.47 11.46
N GLU A 65 21.21 -13.32 12.01
CA GLU A 65 21.59 -13.74 13.36
C GLU A 65 20.95 -12.90 14.47
N LEU A 66 20.52 -11.67 14.15
CA LEU A 66 19.90 -10.76 15.12
C LEU A 66 18.39 -11.00 15.27
N PHE A 67 17.80 -11.82 14.40
CA PHE A 67 16.36 -12.02 14.31
C PHE A 67 15.96 -13.48 14.50
N THR A 68 14.82 -13.67 15.14
CA THR A 68 14.17 -14.97 15.33
C THR A 68 13.73 -15.57 14.00
N SER A 69 13.47 -16.88 13.98
CA SER A 69 12.90 -17.54 12.79
C SER A 69 11.54 -16.98 12.39
N PHE A 70 10.76 -16.49 13.35
CA PHE A 70 9.47 -15.84 13.08
C PHE A 70 9.68 -14.52 12.36
N GLU A 71 10.53 -13.64 12.89
CA GLU A 71 10.83 -12.34 12.28
C GLU A 71 11.44 -12.48 10.89
N LYS A 72 12.33 -13.46 10.68
CA LYS A 72 12.88 -13.73 9.34
C LYS A 72 11.83 -14.13 8.32
N ARG A 73 10.82 -14.91 8.73
CA ARG A 73 9.71 -15.29 7.87
C ARG A 73 8.85 -14.05 7.54
N CYS A 74 8.51 -13.24 8.54
CA CYS A 74 7.77 -12.00 8.34
C CYS A 74 8.53 -11.04 7.40
N ALA A 75 9.83 -10.85 7.60
CA ALA A 75 10.66 -10.03 6.72
C ALA A 75 10.67 -10.55 5.28
N SER A 76 10.75 -11.87 5.09
CA SER A 76 10.67 -12.48 3.75
C SER A 76 9.31 -12.23 3.09
N GLU A 77 8.22 -12.33 3.85
CA GLU A 77 6.86 -12.01 3.37
C GLU A 77 6.76 -10.52 3.00
N THR A 78 7.22 -9.61 3.88
CA THR A 78 7.25 -8.16 3.64
C THR A 78 8.04 -7.80 2.37
N LEU A 79 9.24 -8.35 2.18
CA LEU A 79 10.05 -8.07 0.99
C LEU A 79 9.41 -8.58 -0.30
N LYS A 80 8.80 -9.77 -0.28
CA LYS A 80 8.05 -10.27 -1.45
C LYS A 80 6.85 -9.38 -1.78
N ASP A 81 6.12 -8.94 -0.77
CA ASP A 81 4.92 -8.11 -0.98
C ASP A 81 5.25 -6.70 -1.48
N TRP A 82 6.27 -6.05 -0.91
CA TRP A 82 6.53 -4.62 -1.12
C TRP A 82 7.74 -4.32 -2.00
N GLU A 83 8.76 -5.17 -2.00
CA GLU A 83 9.99 -5.03 -2.80
C GLU A 83 10.23 -6.25 -3.71
N PRO A 84 9.22 -6.70 -4.50
CA PRO A 84 9.30 -7.94 -5.25
C PRO A 84 10.44 -7.96 -6.27
N ASP A 85 10.70 -6.83 -6.94
CA ASP A 85 11.75 -6.76 -7.96
C ASP A 85 13.14 -6.96 -7.33
N ALA A 86 13.37 -6.40 -6.14
CA ALA A 86 14.59 -6.63 -5.37
C ALA A 86 14.69 -8.08 -4.88
N TRP A 87 13.59 -8.66 -4.39
CA TRP A 87 13.53 -10.06 -3.98
C TRP A 87 13.90 -11.01 -5.14
N GLU A 88 13.26 -10.85 -6.30
CA GLU A 88 13.51 -11.66 -7.49
C GLU A 88 14.97 -11.54 -7.96
N ALA A 89 15.53 -10.32 -7.94
CA ALA A 89 16.92 -10.08 -8.31
C ALA A 89 17.92 -10.71 -7.34
N ILE A 90 17.68 -10.62 -6.02
CA ILE A 90 18.58 -11.15 -4.99
C ILE A 90 18.56 -12.69 -4.98
N PHE A 91 17.38 -13.29 -5.13
CA PHE A 91 17.20 -14.74 -5.00
C PHE A 91 17.12 -15.48 -6.33
N ALA A 92 17.23 -14.77 -7.47
CA ALA A 92 17.09 -15.34 -8.81
C ALA A 92 15.83 -16.20 -8.96
N THR A 93 14.71 -15.72 -8.40
CA THR A 93 13.40 -16.39 -8.42
C THR A 93 12.37 -15.50 -9.09
N VAL A 94 11.26 -16.08 -9.53
CA VAL A 94 10.10 -15.34 -10.05
C VAL A 94 8.90 -15.67 -9.18
N LEU A 95 8.33 -14.64 -8.56
CA LEU A 95 7.11 -14.69 -7.76
C LEU A 95 5.91 -14.87 -8.68
N ALA A 96 5.07 -15.84 -8.35
CA ALA A 96 3.82 -16.14 -9.02
C ALA A 96 2.71 -15.15 -8.63
N HIS A 97 1.59 -15.21 -9.35
CA HIS A 97 0.39 -14.47 -9.00
C HIS A 97 -0.09 -14.84 -7.59
N GLY A 98 -0.38 -13.85 -6.76
CA GLY A 98 -0.76 -14.03 -5.35
C GLY A 98 0.40 -14.05 -4.37
N GLU A 99 1.66 -14.07 -4.84
CA GLU A 99 2.84 -14.11 -3.96
C GLU A 99 3.42 -12.73 -3.63
N SER A 100 2.90 -11.66 -4.26
CA SER A 100 3.37 -10.29 -4.04
C SER A 100 2.23 -9.28 -4.21
N HIS A 101 1.94 -8.53 -3.16
CA HIS A 101 1.01 -7.42 -3.20
C HIS A 101 1.33 -6.40 -4.31
N VAL A 102 2.58 -5.98 -4.46
CA VAL A 102 2.97 -4.99 -5.48
C VAL A 102 2.80 -5.56 -6.90
N LYS A 103 3.20 -6.81 -7.16
CA LYS A 103 3.03 -7.40 -8.51
C LYS A 103 1.56 -7.64 -8.84
N ASP A 104 0.78 -8.15 -7.89
CA ASP A 104 -0.65 -8.35 -8.06
C ASP A 104 -1.36 -7.02 -8.34
N ARG A 105 -0.99 -5.95 -7.60
CA ARG A 105 -1.51 -4.60 -7.85
C ARG A 105 -1.15 -4.10 -9.26
N ARG A 106 0.10 -4.25 -9.69
CA ARG A 106 0.53 -3.86 -11.06
C ARG A 106 -0.25 -4.62 -12.13
N ALA A 107 -0.53 -5.91 -11.93
CA ALA A 107 -1.32 -6.71 -12.85
C ALA A 107 -2.77 -6.23 -12.91
N PHE A 108 -3.39 -5.98 -11.75
CA PHE A 108 -4.75 -5.42 -11.64
C PHE A 108 -4.85 -4.05 -12.32
N GLU A 109 -3.92 -3.14 -12.06
CA GLU A 109 -3.89 -1.80 -12.67
C GLU A 109 -3.74 -1.86 -14.19
N LEU A 110 -2.97 -2.83 -14.71
CA LEU A 110 -2.81 -3.03 -16.15
C LEU A 110 -4.08 -3.60 -16.80
N GLU A 111 -4.69 -4.60 -16.17
CA GLU A 111 -5.93 -5.23 -16.63
C GLU A 111 -7.09 -4.22 -16.65
N HIS A 112 -7.22 -3.42 -15.59
CA HIS A 112 -8.31 -2.48 -15.38
C HIS A 112 -7.95 -1.03 -15.74
N ALA A 113 -6.93 -0.82 -16.58
CA ALA A 113 -6.44 0.51 -16.96
C ALA A 113 -7.51 1.39 -17.63
N SER A 114 -8.54 0.78 -18.22
CA SER A 114 -9.66 1.47 -18.84
C SER A 114 -10.97 1.35 -18.06
N ASP A 115 -11.01 0.62 -16.94
CA ASP A 115 -12.28 0.36 -16.24
C ASP A 115 -12.57 1.43 -15.19
N TRP A 116 -13.84 1.53 -14.80
CA TRP A 116 -14.27 2.37 -13.69
C TRP A 116 -14.03 1.63 -12.37
N ILE A 117 -13.17 2.16 -11.52
CA ILE A 117 -12.84 1.56 -10.22
C ILE A 117 -13.30 2.49 -9.12
N VAL A 118 -14.03 1.95 -8.15
CA VAL A 118 -14.60 2.71 -7.03
C VAL A 118 -13.50 3.29 -6.15
N ILE A 119 -13.57 4.61 -5.93
CA ILE A 119 -12.67 5.36 -5.05
C ILE A 119 -13.35 5.84 -3.76
N SER A 120 -14.69 5.90 -3.75
CA SER A 120 -15.48 6.30 -2.59
C SER A 120 -16.85 5.63 -2.64
N ALA A 121 -17.37 5.26 -1.47
CA ALA A 121 -18.65 4.58 -1.36
C ALA A 121 -19.36 4.94 -0.06
N LEU A 122 -20.69 5.01 -0.11
CA LEU A 122 -21.55 5.10 1.05
C LEU A 122 -22.88 4.40 0.77
N ARG A 123 -23.60 4.07 1.83
CA ARG A 123 -24.97 3.56 1.68
C ARG A 123 -25.88 4.71 1.27
N SER A 124 -26.69 4.53 0.22
CA SER A 124 -27.57 5.58 -0.27
C SER A 124 -28.78 5.76 0.65
N ASP A 125 -29.07 7.00 1.03
CA ASP A 125 -30.31 7.36 1.73
C ASP A 125 -31.48 7.55 0.74
N HIS A 126 -31.17 7.75 -0.54
CA HIS A 126 -32.14 7.96 -1.62
C HIS A 126 -32.61 6.66 -2.27
N HIS A 127 -31.76 5.62 -2.24
CA HIS A 127 -32.04 4.31 -2.86
C HIS A 127 -31.84 3.19 -1.84
N PRO A 128 -32.91 2.80 -1.11
CA PRO A 128 -32.82 1.76 -0.10
C PRO A 128 -32.26 0.44 -0.67
N GLY A 129 -31.21 -0.08 -0.03
CA GLY A 129 -30.55 -1.31 -0.46
C GLY A 129 -29.46 -1.12 -1.52
N MET A 130 -29.15 0.12 -1.90
CA MET A 130 -28.07 0.46 -2.81
C MET A 130 -26.92 1.18 -2.08
N THR A 131 -25.72 0.95 -2.58
CA THR A 131 -24.50 1.70 -2.25
C THR A 131 -24.27 2.69 -3.39
N GLU A 132 -24.20 3.98 -3.04
CA GLU A 132 -23.78 5.03 -3.97
C GLU A 132 -22.25 5.04 -3.99
N VAL A 133 -21.67 4.90 -5.17
CA VAL A 133 -20.22 4.85 -5.35
C VAL A 133 -19.76 5.92 -6.32
N ILE A 134 -18.59 6.49 -6.07
CA ILE A 134 -17.84 7.34 -7.00
C ILE A 134 -16.67 6.50 -7.51
N ALA A 135 -16.55 6.41 -8.82
CA ALA A 135 -15.48 5.70 -9.50
C ALA A 135 -14.73 6.62 -10.46
N THR A 136 -13.47 6.29 -10.69
CA THR A 136 -12.60 6.94 -11.69
C THR A 136 -12.00 5.89 -12.61
N ARG A 137 -11.58 6.30 -13.81
CA ARG A 137 -10.84 5.41 -14.71
C ARG A 137 -9.54 4.94 -14.05
N ALA A 138 -9.31 3.64 -14.04
CA ALA A 138 -8.19 2.99 -13.35
C ALA A 138 -8.06 3.30 -11.83
N GLY A 139 -9.13 3.81 -11.19
CA GLY A 139 -9.13 4.08 -9.75
C GLY A 139 -8.24 5.24 -9.28
N ARG A 140 -7.82 6.11 -10.21
CA ARG A 140 -6.97 7.27 -9.90
C ARG A 140 -7.72 8.28 -9.04
N ARG A 141 -7.04 8.83 -8.02
CA ARG A 141 -7.60 9.84 -7.09
C ARG A 141 -7.00 11.24 -7.29
N ASP A 142 -6.38 11.46 -8.43
CA ASP A 142 -5.74 12.72 -8.78
C ASP A 142 -6.77 13.83 -9.10
N HIS A 143 -6.36 15.07 -8.85
CA HIS A 143 -7.20 16.23 -9.17
C HIS A 143 -7.22 16.44 -10.70
N GLY A 144 -8.26 15.90 -11.36
CA GLY A 144 -8.48 16.11 -12.80
C GLY A 144 -9.05 14.91 -13.55
N GLY A 145 -9.10 13.72 -12.92
CA GLY A 145 -9.74 12.55 -13.52
C GLY A 145 -11.27 12.73 -13.67
N GLU A 146 -11.84 12.13 -14.73
CA GLU A 146 -13.29 11.99 -14.85
C GLU A 146 -13.79 11.13 -13.68
N GLU A 147 -14.71 11.67 -12.88
CA GLU A 147 -15.40 10.97 -11.81
C GLU A 147 -16.83 10.66 -12.28
N ARG A 148 -17.26 9.41 -12.07
CA ARG A 148 -18.63 8.99 -12.37
C ARG A 148 -19.25 8.30 -11.16
N ARG A 149 -20.54 8.57 -10.94
CA ARG A 149 -21.32 7.92 -9.90
C ARG A 149 -22.09 6.74 -10.43
N PHE A 150 -22.20 5.72 -9.60
CA PHE A 150 -22.99 4.53 -9.88
C PHE A 150 -23.81 4.12 -8.66
N LEU A 151 -24.87 3.36 -8.90
CA LEU A 151 -25.59 2.63 -7.85
C LEU A 151 -25.26 1.15 -7.96
N VAL A 152 -24.66 0.60 -6.91
CA VAL A 152 -24.34 -0.83 -6.79
C VAL A 152 -25.27 -1.43 -5.73
N PRO A 153 -25.90 -2.60 -5.95
CA PRO A 153 -26.63 -3.28 -4.90
C PRO A 153 -25.75 -3.47 -3.67
N SER A 154 -26.21 -3.06 -2.48
CA SER A 154 -25.36 -3.10 -1.28
C SER A 154 -24.80 -4.49 -0.93
N PRO A 155 -25.50 -5.61 -1.17
CA PRO A 155 -24.91 -6.94 -0.97
C PRO A 155 -23.81 -7.31 -1.96
N GLU A 156 -23.70 -6.59 -3.09
CA GLU A 156 -22.70 -6.83 -4.13
C GLU A 156 -21.44 -5.99 -3.92
N TYR A 157 -21.55 -4.82 -3.28
CA TYR A 157 -20.42 -3.93 -3.07
C TYR A 157 -19.49 -4.45 -1.96
N GLU A 158 -18.27 -4.80 -2.35
CA GLU A 158 -17.14 -5.08 -1.46
C GLU A 158 -15.92 -4.32 -1.96
N ALA A 159 -15.23 -3.57 -1.09
CA ALA A 159 -14.12 -2.71 -1.51
C ALA A 159 -12.96 -3.49 -2.19
N GLY A 160 -12.87 -4.80 -1.98
CA GLY A 160 -11.84 -5.66 -2.56
C GLY A 160 -10.43 -5.30 -2.11
N ARG A 161 -9.45 -6.09 -2.54
CA ARG A 161 -8.02 -5.84 -2.23
C ARG A 161 -7.46 -4.64 -2.99
N PHE A 162 -7.87 -4.47 -4.26
CA PHE A 162 -7.37 -3.41 -5.16
C PHE A 162 -8.47 -2.44 -5.63
N GLY A 163 -9.68 -2.58 -5.12
CA GLY A 163 -10.85 -1.79 -5.51
C GLY A 163 -11.99 -2.66 -6.05
N PHE A 164 -13.15 -2.03 -6.19
CA PHE A 164 -14.33 -2.60 -6.83
C PHE A 164 -14.43 -2.09 -8.26
N VAL A 165 -14.39 -2.99 -9.24
CA VAL A 165 -14.55 -2.65 -10.66
C VAL A 165 -16.04 -2.60 -10.98
N ILE A 166 -16.48 -1.51 -11.57
CA ILE A 166 -17.87 -1.33 -12.00
C ILE A 166 -18.12 -2.14 -13.26
N ASP A 167 -19.18 -2.94 -13.25
CA ASP A 167 -19.74 -3.57 -14.44
C ASP A 167 -20.77 -2.62 -15.05
N GLU A 168 -20.39 -1.88 -16.10
CA GLU A 168 -21.27 -0.89 -16.74
C GLU A 168 -22.56 -1.52 -17.35
N ALA A 169 -22.61 -2.86 -17.52
CA ALA A 169 -23.82 -3.55 -17.97
C ALA A 169 -24.80 -3.86 -16.82
N ARG A 170 -24.32 -3.87 -15.57
CA ARG A 170 -25.11 -4.20 -14.37
C ARG A 170 -25.31 -3.02 -13.42
N HIS A 171 -24.35 -2.10 -13.38
CA HIS A 171 -24.35 -0.95 -12.47
C HIS A 171 -24.69 0.31 -13.27
N ALA A 172 -25.85 0.89 -12.99
CA ALA A 172 -26.29 2.09 -13.69
C ALA A 172 -25.50 3.32 -13.22
N ALA A 173 -25.04 4.13 -14.17
CA ALA A 173 -24.56 5.47 -13.89
C ALA A 173 -25.69 6.30 -13.24
N TYR A 174 -25.34 7.14 -12.27
CA TYR A 174 -26.31 7.83 -11.43
C TYR A 174 -26.01 9.31 -11.26
N ASP A 175 -26.84 10.14 -11.87
CA ASP A 175 -26.73 11.61 -11.79
C ASP A 175 -27.78 12.26 -10.87
N GLY A 176 -28.56 11.47 -10.12
CA GLY A 176 -29.61 11.96 -9.23
C GLY A 176 -29.11 12.53 -7.88
N PRO A 177 -30.04 12.83 -6.94
CA PRO A 177 -29.72 13.30 -5.60
C PRO A 177 -28.68 12.44 -4.90
N SER A 178 -27.69 13.06 -4.26
CA SER A 178 -26.55 12.36 -3.66
C SER A 178 -26.62 12.37 -2.15
N SER A 179 -26.26 11.24 -1.54
CA SER A 179 -25.92 11.20 -0.11
C SER A 179 -24.49 11.70 0.17
N PHE A 180 -23.67 11.98 -0.86
CA PHE A 180 -22.38 12.64 -0.68
C PHE A 180 -22.56 14.14 -0.45
N ALA A 181 -22.19 14.61 0.75
CA ALA A 181 -22.36 16.01 1.16
C ALA A 181 -21.64 17.06 0.29
N SER A 182 -20.65 16.66 -0.52
CA SER A 182 -19.81 17.55 -1.34
C SER A 182 -19.88 17.28 -2.85
N TRP A 183 -20.81 16.43 -3.32
CA TRP A 183 -20.86 16.08 -4.74
C TRP A 183 -21.36 17.24 -5.61
N THR A 184 -20.50 17.71 -6.52
CA THR A 184 -20.85 18.70 -7.55
C THR A 184 -20.66 18.21 -8.98
N GLY A 185 -20.30 16.93 -9.19
CA GLY A 185 -20.04 16.36 -10.51
C GLY A 185 -18.89 17.06 -11.21
N ARG A 186 -17.66 16.53 -11.10
CA ARG A 186 -16.56 17.04 -11.91
C ARG A 186 -16.70 16.49 -13.33
N ALA A 187 -17.40 17.23 -14.18
CA ALA A 187 -17.36 17.00 -15.62
C ALA A 187 -15.96 17.38 -16.12
N ALA A 188 -15.33 16.48 -16.89
CA ALA A 188 -14.10 16.80 -17.60
C ALA A 188 -14.35 18.02 -18.51
N ALA A 189 -13.50 19.05 -18.38
CA ALA A 189 -13.49 20.21 -19.27
C ALA A 189 -12.83 19.87 -20.60
#